data_AF-A0A2R9CHB7-F1
#
_entry.id   AF-A0A2R9CHB7-F1
#
_cell.length_a   1.000
_cell.length_b   1.000
_cell.length_c   1.000
_cell.angle_alpha   90.00
_cell.angle_beta   90.00
_cell.angle_gamma   90.00
#
_symmetry.space_group_name_H-M   'P 1'
#
loop_
_entity.id
_entity.type
_entity.pdbx_description
1 polymer ?
#
loop_
_entity_poly.entity_id
_entity_poly.type
_entity_poly.pdbx_seq_one_letter_code
_entity_poly.pdbx_strand_id
1 'polypeptide(L)'
;MGTPRSCSPRPKGRRVRLATVSASAAWDALGLPVRSHMQGSTRRMGVMTDVHRRFLQLLMTHGVLEEWDVKRLQRHCYKVHDRNATVDKLEDFINNINSVLESLYIEIKRGVTEDDGRPIYALVNLATTSISKMATDFAENELDLFRKALELIIDSETGFASSTNILNLVDQLKGKKMRKKEAEQVLQKYVQNKWLIEKEGEFTLHGRAILEMEQYIRETYPDAVKICNICHSLLIQGQSCETCGIRMHLPCVAKYFQSNAEPRCPHCNDYWPHEIPKVFDPEKERESGVLKSNKKSLRSRQH
;
A
#
# COMPACT_ATOMS: atom_id res chain seq x y z
N MET A 1 -14.40 55.44 55.86
CA MET A 1 -13.76 55.14 57.15
C MET A 1 -12.69 54.09 56.90
N GLY A 2 -11.43 54.41 57.17
CA GLY A 2 -10.29 53.57 56.85
C GLY A 2 -9.52 53.07 58.06
N THR A 3 -8.71 52.03 57.81
CA THR A 3 -7.51 51.55 58.54
C THR A 3 -7.70 50.78 59.87
N PRO A 4 -6.70 49.99 60.36
CA PRO A 4 -5.43 49.55 59.74
C PRO A 4 -5.09 48.04 59.88
N ARG A 5 -3.96 47.67 59.26
CA ARG A 5 -3.21 46.40 59.31
C ARG A 5 -2.61 46.07 60.68
N SER A 6 -2.31 44.79 60.93
CA SER A 6 -1.14 44.36 61.72
C SER A 6 -0.62 42.96 61.33
N CYS A 7 0.69 42.77 61.51
CA CYS A 7 1.56 41.72 60.98
C CYS A 7 1.56 40.38 61.75
N SER A 8 2.17 39.37 61.10
CA SER A 8 2.40 37.95 61.42
C SER A 8 3.13 37.64 62.75
N PRO A 9 3.28 36.34 63.12
CA PRO A 9 4.56 35.66 62.82
C PRO A 9 4.48 34.17 62.43
N ARG A 10 5.56 33.73 61.75
CA ARG A 10 5.90 32.37 61.25
C ARG A 10 6.05 31.31 62.35
N PRO A 11 5.91 30.01 62.02
CA PRO A 11 6.70 28.95 62.62
C PRO A 11 7.75 28.37 61.66
N LYS A 12 8.77 27.78 62.29
CA LYS A 12 10.12 27.51 61.82
C LYS A 12 10.20 26.34 60.85
N GLY A 13 11.09 26.46 59.87
CA GLY A 13 11.46 25.39 58.94
C GLY A 13 12.13 24.21 59.66
N ARG A 14 11.68 23.00 59.32
CA ARG A 14 12.44 21.77 59.48
C ARG A 14 13.05 21.42 58.13
N ARG A 15 14.38 21.41 58.06
CA ARG A 15 15.13 20.78 56.96
C ARG A 15 14.78 19.30 56.92
N VAL A 16 14.12 18.85 55.86
CA VAL A 16 14.13 17.44 55.45
C VAL A 16 15.08 17.36 54.26
N ARG A 17 16.16 16.59 54.42
CA ARG A 17 17.10 16.27 53.35
C ARG A 17 16.32 15.51 52.26
N LEU A 18 16.33 16.00 51.02
CA LEU A 18 15.97 15.16 49.88
C LEU A 18 17.00 14.04 49.79
N ALA A 19 16.58 12.83 50.16
CA ALA A 19 17.25 11.62 49.69
C ALA A 19 16.75 11.40 48.26
N THR A 20 17.66 11.51 47.29
CA THR A 20 17.45 11.07 45.91
C THR A 20 17.22 9.56 45.93
N VAL A 21 15.96 9.15 45.79
CA VAL A 21 15.63 7.76 45.51
C VAL A 21 15.72 7.56 44.01
N SER A 22 16.68 6.73 43.61
CA SER A 22 16.85 6.20 42.25
C SER A 22 15.51 5.69 41.71
N ALA A 23 15.18 6.04 40.46
CA ALA A 23 13.95 5.68 39.74
C ALA A 23 13.77 4.17 39.48
N SER A 24 14.64 3.32 40.03
CA SER A 24 14.64 1.87 39.85
C SER A 24 13.71 1.11 40.81
N ALA A 25 13.07 1.76 41.79
CA ALA A 25 12.39 1.07 42.90
C ALA A 25 10.87 1.28 42.99
N ALA A 26 10.21 1.68 41.89
CA ALA A 26 8.76 1.93 41.87
C ALA A 26 7.95 1.00 40.94
N TRP A 27 8.56 -0.03 40.35
CA TRP A 27 7.93 -0.87 39.31
C TRP A 27 7.58 -2.31 39.75
N ASP A 28 7.79 -2.68 41.01
CA ASP A 28 7.59 -4.07 41.50
C ASP A 28 6.19 -4.36 42.11
N ALA A 29 5.20 -3.49 41.96
CA ALA A 29 3.89 -3.65 42.61
C ALA A 29 2.71 -4.01 41.68
N LEU A 30 2.94 -4.30 40.40
CA LEU A 30 1.89 -4.72 39.46
C LEU A 30 2.29 -6.05 38.83
N GLY A 31 1.72 -7.14 39.33
CA GLY A 31 1.92 -8.51 38.87
C GLY A 31 1.48 -8.75 37.42
N LEU A 32 2.25 -8.23 36.48
CA LEU A 32 2.21 -8.54 35.05
C LEU A 32 3.40 -9.45 34.73
N PRO A 33 3.24 -10.47 33.87
CA PRO A 33 4.31 -11.41 33.59
C PRO A 33 5.49 -10.69 32.92
N VAL A 34 6.62 -10.69 33.63
CA VAL A 34 7.92 -10.28 33.09
C VAL A 34 8.19 -11.13 31.86
N ARG A 35 8.23 -10.49 30.68
CA ARG A 35 8.69 -11.13 29.45
C ARG A 35 10.12 -11.63 29.69
N SER A 36 10.23 -12.93 29.95
CA SER A 36 11.49 -13.65 29.95
C SER A 36 12.19 -13.36 28.63
N HIS A 37 13.41 -12.83 28.75
CA HIS A 37 14.44 -12.77 27.73
C HIS A 37 14.15 -13.73 26.56
N MET A 38 13.73 -13.18 25.41
CA MET A 38 13.77 -13.95 24.18
C MET A 38 15.24 -14.30 23.95
N GLN A 39 15.54 -15.60 24.04
CA GLN A 39 16.70 -16.18 23.41
C GLN A 39 16.77 -15.60 22.00
N GLY A 40 17.90 -14.96 21.68
CA GLY A 40 18.18 -14.50 20.34
C GLY A 40 18.06 -15.69 19.40
N SER A 41 16.92 -15.78 18.72
CA SER A 41 16.85 -16.54 17.48
C SER A 41 17.86 -15.84 16.59
N THR A 42 19.01 -16.48 16.37
CA THR A 42 19.92 -16.12 15.30
C THR A 42 19.14 -16.29 13.99
N ARG A 43 18.34 -15.27 13.63
CA ARG A 43 17.81 -15.13 12.28
C ARG A 43 19.04 -15.20 11.39
N ARG A 44 19.11 -16.21 10.53
CA ARG A 44 20.11 -16.25 9.47
C ARG A 44 19.97 -14.93 8.72
N MET A 45 20.93 -14.03 8.90
CA MET A 45 21.00 -12.83 8.07
C MET A 45 21.09 -13.32 6.63
N GLY A 46 20.13 -12.91 5.81
CA GLY A 46 20.14 -13.26 4.40
C GLY A 46 21.45 -12.85 3.74
N VAL A 47 21.92 -13.66 2.80
CA VAL A 47 23.14 -13.35 2.07
C VAL A 47 22.79 -12.40 0.93
N MET A 48 23.37 -11.20 0.95
CA MET A 48 23.12 -10.17 -0.07
C MET A 48 24.21 -10.16 -1.14
N THR A 49 23.96 -10.86 -2.25
CA THR A 49 24.86 -10.93 -3.42
C THR A 49 24.53 -9.86 -4.48
N ASP A 50 25.37 -9.74 -5.52
CA ASP A 50 25.15 -8.78 -6.61
C ASP A 50 23.88 -9.06 -7.43
N VAL A 51 23.44 -10.33 -7.52
CA VAL A 51 22.15 -10.65 -8.17
C VAL A 51 20.99 -9.97 -7.45
N HIS A 52 21.02 -9.95 -6.11
CA HIS A 52 19.99 -9.34 -5.29
C HIS A 52 20.03 -7.81 -5.37
N ARG A 53 21.23 -7.22 -5.35
CA ARG A 53 21.42 -5.76 -5.49
C ARG A 53 20.93 -5.27 -6.84
N ARG A 54 21.28 -5.97 -7.91
CA ARG A 54 20.83 -5.61 -9.27
C ARG A 54 19.33 -5.78 -9.42
N PHE A 55 18.76 -6.83 -8.83
CA PHE A 55 17.32 -7.05 -8.79
C PHE A 55 16.59 -5.88 -8.12
N LEU A 56 17.05 -5.43 -6.95
CA LEU A 56 16.46 -4.28 -6.25
C LEU A 56 16.56 -2.98 -7.06
N GLN A 57 17.71 -2.70 -7.68
CA GLN A 57 17.88 -1.53 -8.54
C GLN A 57 16.83 -1.50 -9.65
N LEU A 58 16.66 -2.63 -10.35
CA LEU A 58 15.70 -2.71 -11.45
C LEU A 58 14.25 -2.64 -10.94
N LEU A 59 13.93 -3.29 -9.82
CA LEU A 59 12.61 -3.20 -9.20
C LEU A 59 12.25 -1.75 -8.83
N MET A 60 13.20 -0.98 -8.29
CA MET A 60 12.99 0.44 -7.97
C MET A 60 12.77 1.29 -9.21
N THR A 61 13.47 1.02 -10.32
CA THR A 61 13.26 1.77 -11.58
C THR A 61 11.88 1.53 -12.20
N HIS A 62 11.34 0.31 -12.06
CA HIS A 62 10.01 -0.01 -12.56
C HIS A 62 8.89 0.43 -11.60
N GLY A 63 9.19 0.58 -10.31
CA GLY A 63 8.23 0.91 -9.25
C GLY A 63 7.39 -0.28 -8.80
N VAL A 64 6.81 -1.02 -9.75
CA VAL A 64 6.00 -2.23 -9.53
C VAL A 64 6.12 -3.17 -10.72
N LEU A 65 6.12 -4.48 -10.46
CA LEU A 65 6.17 -5.52 -11.50
C LEU A 65 5.18 -6.63 -11.22
N GLU A 66 4.63 -7.23 -12.28
CA GLU A 66 3.83 -8.46 -12.17
C GLU A 66 4.73 -9.67 -11.86
N GLU A 67 4.18 -10.71 -11.24
CA GLU A 67 4.94 -11.89 -10.82
C GLU A 67 5.79 -12.51 -11.94
N TRP A 68 5.27 -12.56 -13.17
CA TRP A 68 5.99 -13.14 -14.30
C TRP A 68 7.20 -12.28 -14.71
N ASP A 69 7.06 -10.96 -14.67
CA ASP A 69 8.14 -10.00 -14.93
C ASP A 69 9.18 -10.05 -13.82
N VAL A 70 8.75 -10.22 -12.56
CA VAL A 70 9.67 -10.42 -11.44
C VAL A 70 10.47 -11.72 -11.62
N LYS A 71 9.84 -12.83 -11.99
CA LYS A 71 10.55 -14.10 -12.29
C LYS A 71 11.49 -13.95 -13.48
N ARG A 72 11.12 -13.16 -14.49
CA ARG A 72 11.97 -12.86 -15.64
C ARG A 72 13.17 -11.99 -15.22
N LEU A 73 12.95 -11.01 -14.34
CA LEU A 73 13.96 -10.14 -13.79
C LEU A 73 14.97 -10.91 -12.92
N GLN A 74 14.48 -11.80 -12.04
CA GLN A 74 15.31 -12.69 -11.23
C GLN A 74 16.24 -13.51 -12.14
N ARG A 75 15.67 -14.23 -13.13
CA ARG A 75 16.46 -15.02 -14.09
C ARG A 75 17.45 -14.17 -14.87
N HIS A 76 17.10 -12.93 -15.22
CA HIS A 76 18.01 -12.01 -15.89
C HIS A 76 19.20 -11.65 -14.98
N CYS A 77 18.97 -11.36 -13.70
CA CYS A 77 20.04 -11.03 -12.76
C CYS A 77 21.02 -12.18 -12.56
N TYR A 78 20.53 -13.43 -12.39
CA TYR A 78 21.40 -14.62 -12.34
C TYR A 78 22.20 -14.77 -13.62
N LYS A 79 21.59 -14.64 -14.81
CA LYS A 79 22.33 -14.76 -16.09
C LYS A 79 23.47 -13.75 -16.26
N VAL A 80 23.36 -12.57 -15.64
CA VAL A 80 24.37 -11.50 -15.74
C VAL A 80 25.48 -11.66 -14.71
N HIS A 81 25.14 -11.97 -13.46
CA HIS A 81 26.09 -11.93 -12.34
C HIS A 81 26.49 -13.31 -11.80
N ASP A 82 25.70 -14.36 -12.06
CA ASP A 82 25.98 -15.72 -11.61
C ASP A 82 25.40 -16.79 -12.57
N ARG A 83 26.12 -16.99 -13.68
CA ARG A 83 25.67 -17.85 -14.80
C ARG A 83 25.52 -19.33 -14.45
N ASN A 84 26.18 -19.79 -13.39
CA ASN A 84 26.29 -21.21 -13.06
C ASN A 84 25.45 -21.60 -11.83
N ALA A 85 24.88 -20.63 -11.10
CA ALA A 85 24.00 -20.91 -9.98
C ALA A 85 22.61 -21.37 -10.43
N THR A 86 22.04 -22.29 -9.65
CA THR A 86 20.63 -22.66 -9.77
C THR A 86 19.76 -21.48 -9.36
N VAL A 87 18.76 -21.14 -10.17
CA VAL A 87 17.82 -20.06 -9.85
C VAL A 87 16.87 -20.56 -8.75
N ASP A 88 16.93 -19.91 -7.59
CA ASP A 88 16.06 -20.22 -6.45
C ASP A 88 14.59 -19.98 -6.77
N LYS A 89 13.68 -20.60 -6.00
CA LYS A 89 12.26 -20.26 -6.06
C LYS A 89 12.10 -18.77 -5.73
N LEU A 90 11.17 -18.11 -6.42
CA LEU A 90 10.97 -16.67 -6.26
C LEU A 90 10.68 -16.29 -4.81
N GLU A 91 9.87 -17.07 -4.11
CA GLU A 91 9.51 -16.84 -2.70
C GLU A 91 10.74 -16.89 -1.79
N ASP A 92 11.58 -17.92 -1.94
CA ASP A 92 12.82 -18.06 -1.16
C ASP A 92 13.80 -16.91 -1.45
N PHE A 93 13.91 -16.51 -2.72
CA PHE A 93 14.72 -15.37 -3.15
C PHE A 93 14.24 -14.05 -2.53
N ILE A 94 12.94 -13.79 -2.55
CA ILE A 94 12.35 -12.57 -1.96
C ILE A 94 12.50 -12.60 -0.44
N ASN A 95 12.25 -13.74 0.22
CA ASN A 95 12.39 -13.88 1.67
C ASN A 95 13.84 -13.64 2.12
N ASN A 96 14.82 -14.12 1.34
CA ASN A 96 16.23 -13.83 1.59
C ASN A 96 16.50 -12.31 1.53
N ILE A 97 16.03 -11.62 0.49
CA ILE A 97 16.18 -10.17 0.38
C ILE A 97 15.49 -9.45 1.54
N ASN A 98 14.23 -9.78 1.82
CA ASN A 98 13.44 -9.12 2.86
C ASN A 98 14.12 -9.26 4.24
N SER A 99 14.74 -10.40 4.56
CA SER A 99 15.48 -10.57 5.81
C SER A 99 16.64 -9.58 5.99
N VAL A 100 17.24 -9.10 4.89
CA VAL A 100 18.30 -8.07 4.90
C VAL A 100 17.68 -6.67 4.96
N LEU A 101 16.57 -6.46 4.25
CA LEU A 101 15.87 -5.18 4.21
C LEU A 101 15.11 -4.84 5.50
N GLU A 102 14.86 -5.82 6.38
CA GLU A 102 14.26 -5.62 7.71
C GLU A 102 14.94 -4.48 8.50
N SER A 103 16.27 -4.40 8.44
CA SER A 103 17.04 -3.33 9.12
C SER A 103 16.76 -1.92 8.59
N LEU A 104 16.25 -1.80 7.37
CA LEU A 104 15.90 -0.56 6.70
C LEU A 104 14.41 -0.23 6.78
N TYR A 105 13.61 -1.08 7.45
CA TYR A 105 12.15 -0.96 7.51
C TYR A 105 11.50 -0.87 6.13
N ILE A 106 12.05 -1.57 5.14
CA ILE A 106 11.45 -1.69 3.80
C ILE A 106 11.34 -3.17 3.44
N GLU A 107 10.37 -3.52 2.60
CA GLU A 107 10.20 -4.90 2.15
C GLU A 107 9.72 -4.94 0.69
N ILE A 108 10.06 -6.02 -0.01
CA ILE A 108 9.39 -6.39 -1.25
C ILE A 108 8.07 -7.04 -0.84
N LYS A 109 6.98 -6.31 -1.05
CA LYS A 109 5.63 -6.76 -0.70
C LYS A 109 4.92 -7.30 -1.93
N ARG A 110 4.28 -8.46 -1.76
CA ARG A 110 3.36 -9.04 -2.75
C ARG A 110 1.95 -8.46 -2.54
N GLY A 111 1.34 -7.96 -3.60
CA GLY A 111 -0.05 -7.54 -3.64
C GLY A 111 -0.83 -8.25 -4.75
N VAL A 112 -2.13 -8.00 -4.78
CA VAL A 112 -3.02 -8.38 -5.88
C VAL A 112 -3.71 -7.12 -6.40
N THR A 113 -3.86 -7.00 -7.72
CA THR A 113 -4.65 -5.90 -8.30
C THR A 113 -6.12 -6.06 -7.95
N GLU A 114 -6.83 -4.94 -7.76
CA GLU A 114 -8.25 -4.98 -7.37
C GLU A 114 -9.21 -5.27 -8.54
N ASP A 115 -8.75 -5.12 -9.79
CA ASP A 115 -9.59 -5.32 -10.98
C ASP A 115 -9.62 -6.78 -11.44
N ASP A 116 -8.45 -7.41 -11.63
CA ASP A 116 -8.36 -8.77 -12.17
C ASP A 116 -7.59 -9.77 -11.31
N GLY A 117 -6.99 -9.33 -10.19
CA GLY A 117 -6.32 -10.21 -9.23
C GLY A 117 -4.92 -10.64 -9.64
N ARG A 118 -4.28 -9.94 -10.58
CA ARG A 118 -2.87 -10.17 -10.95
C ARG A 118 -1.94 -9.97 -9.74
N PRO A 119 -1.01 -10.90 -9.51
CA PRO A 119 0.01 -10.73 -8.48
C PRO A 119 1.04 -9.69 -8.91
N ILE A 120 1.21 -8.66 -8.07
CA ILE A 120 2.18 -7.57 -8.27
C ILE A 120 3.15 -7.50 -7.10
N TYR A 121 4.35 -7.00 -7.36
CA TYR A 121 5.41 -6.82 -6.37
C TYR A 121 5.95 -5.40 -6.45
N ALA A 122 6.08 -4.76 -5.29
CA ALA A 122 6.65 -3.43 -5.15
C ALA A 122 7.55 -3.38 -3.92
N LEU A 123 8.51 -2.45 -3.93
CA LEU A 123 9.32 -2.14 -2.76
C LEU A 123 8.57 -1.10 -1.90
N VAL A 124 8.08 -1.56 -0.75
CA VAL A 124 7.21 -0.81 0.17
C VAL A 124 7.98 -0.41 1.41
N ASN A 125 7.69 0.79 1.91
CA ASN A 125 8.19 1.26 3.19
C ASN A 125 7.25 0.82 4.31
N LEU A 126 7.79 0.21 5.37
CA LEU A 126 7.06 -0.20 6.57
C LEU A 126 6.84 0.97 7.54
N ALA A 127 7.55 2.07 7.36
CA ALA A 127 7.30 3.29 8.12
C ALA A 127 6.01 3.98 7.67
N THR A 128 5.28 4.55 8.64
CA THR A 128 3.93 5.07 8.47
C THR A 128 3.84 6.33 7.57
N THR A 129 4.97 6.94 7.22
CA THR A 129 5.04 8.16 6.40
C THR A 129 5.33 7.86 4.92
N SER A 130 4.52 7.01 4.28
CA SER A 130 4.79 6.58 2.90
C SER A 130 4.54 7.65 1.83
N ILE A 131 3.90 8.77 2.16
CA ILE A 131 3.82 9.95 1.26
C ILE A 131 5.22 10.51 0.92
N SER A 132 6.24 10.22 1.73
CA SER A 132 7.61 10.71 1.52
C SER A 132 8.21 10.29 0.18
N LYS A 133 7.82 9.13 -0.38
CA LYS A 133 8.36 8.67 -1.67
C LYS A 133 7.86 9.54 -2.82
N MET A 134 6.55 9.78 -2.89
CA MET A 134 6.00 10.76 -3.82
C MET A 134 6.53 12.17 -3.54
N ALA A 135 6.69 12.54 -2.27
CA ALA A 135 7.16 13.87 -1.91
C ALA A 135 8.56 14.21 -2.43
N THR A 136 9.36 13.20 -2.78
CA THR A 136 10.69 13.39 -3.37
C THR A 136 10.62 13.56 -4.90
N ASP A 137 9.60 12.99 -5.54
CA ASP A 137 9.46 12.93 -7.02
C ASP A 137 8.56 14.04 -7.60
N PHE A 138 7.77 14.71 -6.75
CA PHE A 138 6.74 15.65 -7.16
C PHE A 138 6.82 16.98 -6.39
N ALA A 139 6.44 18.07 -7.06
CA ALA A 139 6.34 19.39 -6.44
C ALA A 139 5.16 19.46 -5.45
N GLU A 140 5.17 20.45 -4.55
CA GLU A 140 4.13 20.59 -3.51
C GLU A 140 2.70 20.68 -4.06
N ASN A 141 2.51 21.42 -5.15
CA ASN A 141 1.23 21.57 -5.83
C ASN A 141 0.79 20.30 -6.57
N GLU A 142 1.74 19.55 -7.14
CA GLU A 142 1.48 18.23 -7.71
C GLU A 142 0.99 17.29 -6.58
N LEU A 143 1.72 17.21 -5.46
CA LEU A 143 1.34 16.37 -4.32
C LEU A 143 -0.04 16.72 -3.76
N ASP A 144 -0.40 18.00 -3.72
CA ASP A 144 -1.72 18.43 -3.27
C ASP A 144 -2.81 18.03 -4.26
N LEU A 145 -2.53 18.05 -5.57
CA LEU A 145 -3.42 17.53 -6.59
C LEU A 145 -3.64 16.03 -6.42
N PHE A 146 -2.58 15.28 -6.10
CA PHE A 146 -2.72 13.84 -5.81
C PHE A 146 -3.58 13.59 -4.58
N ARG A 147 -3.40 14.36 -3.49
CA ARG A 147 -4.25 14.25 -2.29
C ARG A 147 -5.72 14.54 -2.60
N LYS A 148 -5.99 15.60 -3.35
CA LYS A 148 -7.36 15.96 -3.78
C LYS A 148 -7.99 14.89 -4.68
N ALA A 149 -7.22 14.30 -5.60
CA ALA A 149 -7.69 13.18 -6.41
C ALA A 149 -7.96 11.93 -5.54
N LEU A 150 -7.07 11.65 -4.58
CA LEU A 150 -7.21 10.54 -3.63
C LEU A 150 -8.48 10.67 -2.78
N GLU A 151 -8.77 11.86 -2.25
CA GLU A 151 -10.01 12.16 -1.51
C GLU A 151 -11.24 11.79 -2.36
N LEU A 152 -11.30 12.27 -3.61
CA LEU A 152 -12.41 11.96 -4.52
C LEU A 152 -12.54 10.46 -4.83
N ILE A 153 -11.41 9.76 -4.99
CA ILE A 153 -11.38 8.32 -5.27
C ILE A 153 -11.88 7.51 -4.07
N ILE A 154 -11.47 7.87 -2.85
CA ILE A 154 -11.89 7.17 -1.62
C ILE A 154 -13.40 7.36 -1.39
N ASP A 155 -13.89 8.59 -1.55
CA ASP A 155 -15.31 8.91 -1.33
C ASP A 155 -16.21 8.28 -2.40
N SER A 156 -15.72 8.13 -3.63
CA SER A 156 -16.47 7.56 -4.77
C SER A 156 -16.92 6.12 -4.53
N GLU A 157 -18.20 5.81 -4.77
CA GLU A 157 -18.75 4.45 -4.60
C GLU A 157 -18.04 3.42 -5.49
N THR A 158 -17.67 3.81 -6.71
CA THR A 158 -17.01 2.92 -7.67
C THR A 158 -15.50 2.81 -7.43
N GLY A 159 -14.91 3.73 -6.64
CA GLY A 159 -13.46 3.87 -6.52
C GLY A 159 -12.83 4.61 -7.71
N PHE A 160 -13.63 5.33 -8.50
CA PHE A 160 -13.17 6.12 -9.64
C PHE A 160 -13.57 7.59 -9.48
N ALA A 161 -12.70 8.50 -9.91
CA ALA A 161 -12.95 9.93 -9.95
C ALA A 161 -12.76 10.48 -11.37
N SER A 162 -13.76 11.21 -11.88
CA SER A 162 -13.67 11.78 -13.23
C SER A 162 -12.58 12.85 -13.32
N SER A 163 -11.91 12.92 -14.47
CA SER A 163 -10.96 13.99 -14.80
C SER A 163 -11.55 15.38 -14.50
N THR A 164 -12.81 15.62 -14.88
CA THR A 164 -13.47 16.91 -14.69
C THR A 164 -13.64 17.28 -13.21
N ASN A 165 -13.99 16.31 -12.34
CA ASN A 165 -14.11 16.57 -10.90
C ASN A 165 -12.75 16.91 -10.29
N ILE A 166 -11.70 16.18 -10.67
CA ILE A 166 -10.35 16.44 -10.16
C ILE A 166 -9.86 17.83 -10.62
N LEU A 167 -10.04 18.17 -11.91
CA LEU A 167 -9.57 19.44 -12.49
C LEU A 167 -10.30 20.67 -11.95
N ASN A 168 -11.49 20.51 -11.38
CA ASN A 168 -12.21 21.60 -10.71
C ASN A 168 -11.60 21.97 -9.35
N LEU A 169 -10.75 21.12 -8.77
CA LEU A 169 -10.04 21.38 -7.53
C LEU A 169 -8.69 22.11 -7.73
N VAL A 170 -8.29 22.37 -8.98
CA VAL A 170 -6.99 22.97 -9.31
C VAL A 170 -6.81 24.36 -8.70
N ASP A 171 -7.88 25.15 -8.60
CA ASP A 171 -7.83 26.49 -8.00
C ASP A 171 -7.68 26.46 -6.47
N GLN A 172 -7.88 25.29 -5.83
CA GLN A 172 -7.77 25.08 -4.38
C GLN A 172 -6.41 24.49 -3.97
N LEU A 173 -5.53 24.22 -4.92
CA LEU A 173 -4.24 23.57 -4.66
C LEU A 173 -3.33 24.47 -3.83
N LYS A 174 -2.67 23.86 -2.84
CA LYS A 174 -1.57 24.48 -2.10
C LYS A 174 -0.32 24.59 -2.97
N GLY A 175 0.53 25.57 -2.66
CA GLY A 175 1.79 25.81 -3.38
C GLY A 175 1.63 26.67 -4.63
N LYS A 176 2.46 26.40 -5.65
CA LYS A 176 2.49 27.19 -6.90
C LYS A 176 1.19 27.01 -7.70
N LYS A 177 0.57 28.13 -8.11
CA LYS A 177 -0.63 28.12 -8.95
C LYS A 177 -0.40 27.33 -10.24
N MET A 178 -1.26 26.35 -10.47
CA MET A 178 -1.27 25.44 -11.62
C MET A 178 -2.49 25.74 -12.49
N ARG A 179 -2.39 25.53 -13.81
CA ARG A 179 -3.55 25.63 -14.74
C ARG A 179 -4.13 24.24 -15.00
N LYS A 180 -5.42 24.16 -15.40
CA LYS A 180 -6.07 22.87 -15.74
C LYS A 180 -5.28 22.02 -16.75
N LYS A 181 -4.73 22.65 -17.80
CA LYS A 181 -3.87 21.98 -18.80
C LYS A 181 -2.59 21.38 -18.20
N GLU A 182 -2.01 22.03 -17.19
CA GLU A 182 -0.84 21.52 -16.47
C GLU A 182 -1.25 20.37 -15.54
N ALA A 183 -2.39 20.50 -14.85
CA ALA A 183 -2.94 19.44 -14.01
C ALA A 183 -3.26 18.16 -14.80
N GLU A 184 -3.80 18.27 -16.02
CA GLU A 184 -3.99 17.13 -16.93
C GLU A 184 -2.69 16.39 -17.20
N GLN A 185 -1.60 17.12 -17.46
CA GLN A 185 -0.28 16.52 -17.67
C GLN A 185 0.25 15.82 -16.41
N VAL A 186 -0.02 16.40 -15.23
CA VAL A 186 0.37 15.80 -13.94
C VAL A 186 -0.44 14.53 -13.67
N LEU A 187 -1.74 14.48 -13.99
CA LEU A 187 -2.53 13.26 -13.89
C LEU A 187 -1.96 12.14 -14.79
N GLN A 188 -1.56 12.48 -16.02
CA GLN A 188 -0.88 11.53 -16.91
C GLN A 188 0.48 11.09 -16.36
N LYS A 189 1.23 11.98 -15.71
CA LYS A 189 2.48 11.64 -15.01
C LYS A 189 2.22 10.64 -13.86
N TYR A 190 1.11 10.74 -13.13
CA TYR A 190 0.72 9.73 -12.13
C TYR A 190 0.42 8.37 -12.75
N VAL A 191 -0.23 8.33 -13.89
CA VAL A 191 -0.49 7.08 -14.62
C VAL A 191 0.81 6.45 -15.11
N GLN A 192 1.71 7.24 -15.68
CA GLN A 192 3.03 6.77 -16.14
C GLN A 192 3.86 6.18 -15.00
N ASN A 193 3.87 6.85 -13.84
CA ASN A 193 4.59 6.42 -12.65
C ASN A 193 3.85 5.36 -11.81
N LYS A 194 2.73 4.83 -12.32
CA LYS A 194 1.96 3.75 -11.67
C LYS A 194 1.41 4.13 -10.30
N TRP A 195 1.02 5.39 -10.12
CA TRP A 195 0.26 5.85 -8.95
C TRP A 195 -1.24 5.82 -9.19
N LEU A 196 -1.67 6.16 -10.41
CA LEU A 196 -3.07 6.10 -10.85
C LEU A 196 -3.25 5.16 -12.04
N ILE A 197 -4.49 4.73 -12.26
CA ILE A 197 -4.96 4.04 -13.46
C ILE A 197 -6.07 4.88 -14.06
N GLU A 198 -6.02 5.13 -15.37
CA GLU A 198 -7.11 5.78 -16.10
C GLU A 198 -7.94 4.75 -16.85
N LYS A 199 -9.27 4.82 -16.71
CA LYS A 199 -10.25 4.06 -17.49
C LYS A 199 -11.35 5.05 -17.92
N GLU A 200 -11.55 5.20 -19.22
CA GLU A 200 -12.64 6.02 -19.81
C GLU A 200 -12.68 7.49 -19.31
N GLY A 201 -11.53 8.10 -19.01
CA GLY A 201 -11.45 9.48 -18.52
C GLY A 201 -11.71 9.63 -17.02
N GLU A 202 -11.85 8.52 -16.29
CA GLU A 202 -11.87 8.44 -14.84
C GLU A 202 -10.58 7.80 -14.31
N PHE A 203 -10.20 8.18 -13.09
CA PHE A 203 -8.98 7.73 -12.43
C PHE A 203 -9.29 6.93 -11.18
N THR A 204 -8.53 5.85 -10.96
CA THR A 204 -8.51 5.08 -9.72
C THR A 204 -7.07 4.88 -9.25
N LEU A 205 -6.88 4.38 -8.02
CA LEU A 205 -5.55 4.08 -7.51
C LEU A 205 -4.94 2.86 -8.20
N HIS A 206 -3.66 2.96 -8.53
CA HIS A 206 -2.89 1.81 -8.98
C HIS A 206 -2.60 0.88 -7.78
N GLY A 207 -2.51 -0.43 -8.00
CA GLY A 207 -2.17 -1.39 -6.93
C GLY A 207 -0.84 -1.12 -6.23
N ARG A 208 0.09 -0.42 -6.91
CA ARG A 208 1.33 0.10 -6.31
C ARG A 208 1.04 1.16 -5.24
N ALA A 209 0.16 2.12 -5.55
CA ALA A 209 -0.20 3.17 -4.61
C ALA A 209 -0.88 2.57 -3.36
N ILE A 210 -1.75 1.58 -3.54
CA ILE A 210 -2.36 0.84 -2.43
C ILE A 210 -1.28 0.13 -1.59
N LEU A 211 -0.38 -0.62 -2.23
CA LEU A 211 0.71 -1.31 -1.53
C LEU A 211 1.61 -0.36 -0.72
N GLU A 212 1.95 0.80 -1.29
CA GLU A 212 2.82 1.77 -0.64
C GLU A 212 2.08 2.62 0.42
N MET A 213 0.81 2.96 0.21
CA MET A 213 0.10 3.98 1.00
C MET A 213 -1.11 3.48 1.79
N GLU A 214 -1.39 2.17 1.82
CA GLU A 214 -2.54 1.62 2.55
C GLU A 214 -2.61 2.11 4.00
N GLN A 215 -1.48 2.09 4.72
CA GLN A 215 -1.44 2.55 6.10
C GLN A 215 -1.77 4.04 6.22
N TYR A 216 -1.10 4.87 5.41
CA TYR A 216 -1.36 6.31 5.37
C TYR A 216 -2.82 6.63 5.07
N ILE A 217 -3.43 5.94 4.10
CA ILE A 217 -4.82 6.15 3.69
C ILE A 217 -5.78 5.83 4.85
N ARG A 218 -5.56 4.71 5.54
CA ARG A 218 -6.39 4.29 6.69
C ARG A 218 -6.29 5.25 7.87
N GLU A 219 -5.09 5.74 8.16
CA GLU A 219 -4.87 6.68 9.27
C GLU A 219 -5.41 8.08 8.96
N THR A 220 -5.37 8.50 7.69
CA THR A 220 -5.78 9.85 7.28
C THR A 220 -7.29 9.95 7.03
N TYR A 221 -7.92 8.89 6.53
CA TYR A 221 -9.34 8.89 6.14
C TYR A 221 -10.15 7.75 6.78
N PRO A 222 -10.10 7.57 8.11
CA PRO A 222 -10.68 6.40 8.78
C PRO A 222 -12.19 6.23 8.54
N ASP A 223 -12.93 7.32 8.35
CA ASP A 223 -14.38 7.31 8.19
C ASP A 223 -14.83 7.07 6.74
N ALA A 224 -13.95 7.30 5.77
CA ALA A 224 -14.26 7.19 4.34
C ALA A 224 -13.71 5.92 3.69
N VAL A 225 -12.69 5.29 4.30
CA VAL A 225 -12.10 4.06 3.77
C VAL A 225 -13.07 2.90 3.76
N LYS A 226 -13.11 2.19 2.64
CA LYS A 226 -13.86 0.95 2.49
C LYS A 226 -12.92 -0.22 2.77
N ILE A 227 -13.44 -1.26 3.43
CA ILE A 227 -12.67 -2.46 3.80
C ILE A 227 -13.37 -3.68 3.22
N CYS A 228 -12.58 -4.58 2.65
CA CYS A 228 -13.09 -5.85 2.12
C CYS A 228 -13.48 -6.81 3.25
N ASN A 229 -14.67 -7.41 3.18
CA ASN A 229 -15.17 -8.35 4.18
C ASN A 229 -14.40 -9.70 4.23
N ILE A 230 -13.56 -10.00 3.24
CA ILE A 230 -12.82 -11.28 3.18
C ILE A 230 -11.38 -11.12 3.63
N CYS A 231 -10.63 -10.20 3.02
CA CYS A 231 -9.21 -10.01 3.34
C CYS A 231 -8.97 -8.95 4.43
N HIS A 232 -9.99 -8.15 4.79
CA HIS A 232 -9.89 -7.02 5.72
C HIS A 232 -8.87 -5.94 5.30
N SER A 233 -8.44 -5.96 4.04
CA SER A 233 -7.56 -4.96 3.44
C SER A 233 -8.35 -3.76 2.91
N LEU A 234 -7.65 -2.64 2.67
CA LEU A 234 -8.21 -1.44 2.05
C LEU A 234 -8.82 -1.82 0.70
N LEU A 235 -10.03 -1.31 0.44
CA LEU A 235 -10.77 -1.53 -0.80
C LEU A 235 -11.02 -0.19 -1.48
N ILE A 236 -10.50 -0.02 -2.69
CA ILE A 236 -10.80 1.15 -3.53
C ILE A 236 -11.95 0.83 -4.47
N GLN A 237 -11.85 -0.28 -5.22
CA GLN A 237 -12.90 -0.78 -6.10
C GLN A 237 -13.32 -2.21 -5.71
N GLY A 238 -14.61 -2.50 -5.88
CA GLY A 238 -15.18 -3.77 -5.45
C GLY A 238 -16.65 -3.92 -5.80
N GLN A 239 -17.23 -5.02 -5.35
CA GLN A 239 -18.67 -5.25 -5.39
C GLN A 239 -19.26 -5.09 -3.99
N SER A 240 -20.47 -4.54 -3.91
CA SER A 240 -21.20 -4.32 -2.67
C SER A 240 -22.48 -5.16 -2.60
N CYS A 241 -22.83 -5.61 -1.40
CA CYS A 241 -24.13 -6.25 -1.17
C CYS A 241 -25.22 -5.17 -1.05
N GLU A 242 -26.30 -5.29 -1.82
CA GLU A 242 -27.43 -4.34 -1.78
C GLU A 242 -28.19 -4.36 -0.44
N THR A 243 -28.22 -5.50 0.24
CA THR A 243 -29.00 -5.69 1.47
C THR A 243 -28.30 -5.18 2.72
N CYS A 244 -26.99 -5.43 2.86
CA CYS A 244 -26.23 -5.08 4.08
C CYS A 244 -25.05 -4.14 3.85
N GLY A 245 -24.73 -3.78 2.61
CA GLY A 245 -23.70 -2.80 2.29
C GLY A 245 -22.26 -3.28 2.45
N ILE A 246 -22.02 -4.57 2.78
CA ILE A 246 -20.64 -5.09 2.83
C ILE A 246 -19.99 -4.97 1.46
N ARG A 247 -18.68 -4.74 1.43
CA ARG A 247 -17.91 -4.64 0.18
C ARG A 247 -16.83 -5.71 0.11
N MET A 248 -16.56 -6.19 -1.10
CA MET A 248 -15.55 -7.21 -1.37
C MET A 248 -14.79 -6.87 -2.65
N HIS A 249 -13.46 -7.07 -2.65
CA HIS A 249 -12.66 -6.93 -3.86
C HIS A 249 -13.11 -7.94 -4.91
N LEU A 250 -13.01 -7.61 -6.20
CA LEU A 250 -13.37 -8.54 -7.29
C LEU A 250 -12.62 -9.88 -7.18
N PRO A 251 -11.31 -9.94 -6.92
CA PRO A 251 -10.59 -11.21 -6.71
C PRO A 251 -11.05 -11.98 -5.46
N CYS A 252 -11.50 -11.29 -4.42
CA CYS A 252 -12.03 -11.93 -3.22
C CYS A 252 -13.40 -12.57 -3.50
N VAL A 253 -14.28 -11.87 -4.22
CA VAL A 253 -15.55 -12.41 -4.70
C VAL A 253 -15.31 -13.64 -5.58
N ALA A 254 -14.40 -13.53 -6.56
CA ALA A 254 -14.06 -14.61 -7.47
C ALA A 254 -13.63 -15.89 -6.75
N LYS A 255 -12.78 -15.75 -5.72
CA LYS A 255 -12.28 -16.88 -4.93
C LYS A 255 -13.32 -17.41 -3.94
N TYR A 256 -14.08 -16.53 -3.30
CA TYR A 256 -15.05 -16.91 -2.27
C TYR A 256 -16.25 -17.65 -2.87
N PHE A 257 -16.76 -17.18 -4.01
CA PHE A 257 -17.86 -17.81 -4.74
C PHE A 257 -17.40 -18.81 -5.80
N GLN A 258 -16.12 -19.18 -5.79
CA GLN A 258 -15.58 -20.12 -6.74
C GLN A 258 -16.35 -21.45 -6.67
N SER A 259 -16.85 -21.91 -7.81
CA SER A 259 -17.61 -23.17 -7.93
C SER A 259 -18.92 -23.22 -7.14
N ASN A 260 -19.44 -22.08 -6.66
CA ASN A 260 -20.76 -22.01 -6.04
C ASN A 260 -21.81 -21.61 -7.09
N ALA A 261 -22.81 -22.47 -7.29
CA ALA A 261 -23.91 -22.23 -8.22
C ALA A 261 -24.91 -21.18 -7.70
N GLU A 262 -24.97 -20.96 -6.39
CA GLU A 262 -25.86 -19.99 -5.75
C GLU A 262 -25.06 -19.07 -4.79
N PRO A 263 -24.40 -18.04 -5.34
CA PRO A 263 -23.62 -17.09 -4.55
C PRO A 263 -24.47 -16.35 -3.52
N ARG A 264 -24.09 -16.44 -2.23
CA ARG A 264 -24.78 -15.78 -1.11
C ARG A 264 -23.85 -14.90 -0.28
N CYS A 265 -24.32 -13.71 0.06
CA CYS A 265 -23.57 -12.76 0.87
C CYS A 265 -23.08 -13.39 2.18
N PRO A 266 -21.78 -13.33 2.52
CA PRO A 266 -21.23 -13.93 3.74
C PRO A 266 -21.78 -13.32 5.04
N HIS A 267 -22.39 -12.13 4.99
CA HIS A 267 -22.88 -11.42 6.17
C HIS A 267 -24.39 -11.58 6.38
N CYS A 268 -25.22 -11.32 5.36
CA CYS A 268 -26.68 -11.40 5.47
C CYS A 268 -27.31 -12.65 4.84
N ASN A 269 -26.50 -13.51 4.19
CA ASN A 269 -26.94 -14.73 3.49
C ASN A 269 -27.93 -14.49 2.33
N ASP A 270 -28.10 -13.25 1.90
CA ASP A 270 -28.92 -12.89 0.73
C ASP A 270 -28.21 -13.23 -0.59
N TYR A 271 -28.95 -13.29 -1.70
CA TYR A 271 -28.39 -13.59 -3.02
C TYR A 271 -27.39 -12.50 -3.44
N TRP A 272 -26.26 -12.90 -4.02
CA TRP A 272 -25.26 -11.95 -4.52
C TRP A 272 -25.69 -11.38 -5.87
N PRO A 273 -25.99 -10.07 -5.98
CA PRO A 273 -26.64 -9.51 -7.17
C PRO A 273 -25.71 -9.35 -8.38
N HIS A 274 -24.40 -9.41 -8.17
CA HIS A 274 -23.39 -9.12 -9.20
C HIS A 274 -22.86 -10.38 -9.88
N GLU A 275 -22.34 -10.22 -11.09
CA GLU A 275 -21.60 -11.28 -11.79
C GLU A 275 -20.34 -11.68 -11.00
N ILE A 276 -20.16 -12.99 -10.81
CA ILE A 276 -18.98 -13.53 -10.11
C ILE A 276 -17.78 -13.55 -11.07
N PRO A 277 -16.71 -12.79 -10.80
CA PRO A 277 -15.53 -12.82 -11.65
C PRO A 277 -14.84 -14.18 -11.60
N LYS A 278 -14.09 -14.52 -12.65
CA LYS A 278 -13.24 -15.71 -12.64
C LYS A 278 -11.96 -15.44 -11.87
N VAL A 279 -11.50 -16.43 -11.10
CA VAL A 279 -10.21 -16.35 -10.41
C VAL A 279 -9.10 -16.19 -11.43
N PHE A 280 -8.15 -15.28 -11.15
CA PHE A 280 -6.97 -15.08 -11.97
C PHE A 280 -6.20 -16.40 -12.15
N ASP A 281 -5.95 -16.76 -13.40
CA ASP A 281 -5.21 -17.96 -13.79
C ASP A 281 -4.05 -17.55 -14.70
N PRO A 282 -2.79 -17.63 -14.21
CA PRO A 282 -1.62 -17.21 -14.98
C PRO A 282 -1.36 -18.07 -16.22
N GLU A 283 -1.93 -19.27 -16.35
CA GLU A 283 -1.76 -20.11 -17.54
C GLU A 283 -2.72 -19.71 -18.65
N LYS A 284 -3.98 -19.44 -18.33
CA LYS A 284 -4.99 -18.95 -19.31
C LYS A 284 -4.65 -17.58 -19.87
N GLU A 285 -4.03 -16.71 -19.07
CA GLU A 285 -3.54 -15.41 -19.53
C GLU A 285 -2.34 -15.54 -20.50
N ARG A 286 -1.51 -16.58 -20.38
CA ARG A 286 -0.43 -16.83 -21.35
C ARG A 286 -0.99 -17.20 -22.71
N GLU A 287 -2.02 -18.04 -22.75
CA GLU A 287 -2.67 -18.44 -24.00
C GLU A 287 -3.37 -17.24 -24.67
N SER A 288 -4.08 -16.42 -23.88
CA SER A 288 -4.76 -15.22 -24.38
C SER A 288 -3.77 -14.14 -24.85
N GLY A 289 -2.64 -13.98 -24.15
CA GLY A 289 -1.55 -13.08 -24.50
C GLY A 289 -0.84 -13.49 -25.79
N VAL A 290 -0.50 -14.77 -25.95
CA VAL A 290 0.12 -15.33 -27.17
C VAL A 290 -0.79 -15.16 -28.38
N LEU A 291 -2.10 -15.38 -28.24
CA LEU A 291 -3.10 -15.15 -29.28
C LEU A 291 -3.22 -13.67 -29.68
N LYS A 292 -3.16 -12.74 -28.72
CA LYS A 292 -3.17 -11.29 -28.97
C LYS A 292 -1.87 -10.81 -29.65
N SER A 293 -0.71 -11.33 -29.26
CA SER A 293 0.57 -11.02 -29.93
C SER A 293 0.67 -11.60 -31.34
N ASN A 294 0.11 -12.80 -31.58
CA ASN A 294 0.03 -13.38 -32.93
C ASN A 294 -0.89 -12.58 -33.85
N LYS A 295 -2.02 -12.06 -33.34
CA LYS A 295 -2.90 -11.16 -34.12
C LYS A 295 -2.25 -9.81 -34.45
N LYS A 296 -1.41 -9.25 -33.56
CA LYS A 296 -0.62 -8.05 -33.86
C LYS A 296 0.50 -8.32 -34.88
N SER A 297 1.21 -9.44 -34.75
CA SER A 297 2.24 -9.88 -35.71
C SER A 297 1.69 -10.09 -37.13
N LEU A 298 0.48 -10.64 -37.25
CA LEU A 298 -0.21 -10.83 -38.53
C LEU A 298 -0.65 -9.50 -39.17
N ARG A 299 -1.06 -8.51 -38.38
CA ARG A 299 -1.42 -7.17 -38.90
C ARG A 299 -0.21 -6.33 -39.32
N SER A 300 0.95 -6.50 -38.67
CA SER A 300 2.19 -5.79 -39.03
C SER A 300 2.88 -6.31 -40.30
N ARG A 301 2.43 -7.42 -40.88
CA ARG A 301 2.98 -7.99 -42.13
C ARG A 301 2.17 -7.64 -43.38
N GLN A 302 1.11 -6.84 -43.25
CA GLN A 302 0.25 -6.42 -44.37
C GLN A 302 0.41 -4.94 -44.77
N HIS A 303 1.51 -4.30 -44.38
CA HIS A 303 1.88 -2.96 -44.86
C HIS A 303 3.28 -2.98 -45.49
#